data_AF-A0A962YH55-F1
#
_entry.id   AF-A0A962YH55-F1
#
_cell.length_a   1.000
_cell.length_b   1.000
_cell.length_c   1.000
_cell.angle_alpha   90.00
_cell.angle_beta   90.00
_cell.angle_gamma   90.00
#
_symmetry.space_group_name_H-M   'P 1'
#
loop_
_entity.id
_entity.type
_entity.pdbx_description
1 polymer ?
#
loop_
_entity_poly.entity_id
_entity_poly.type
_entity_poly.pdbx_seq_one_letter_code
_entity_poly.pdbx_strand_id
1 'polypeptide(L)'
;MVLRPVLNVTIPPLSQPRTIALTVLDMRSSKAFGVRGGIYDTALITPRTDVAQTLRRILAERLQSGNFRVIDRIEADDAAAALSLEVRIERINYGVTPLVTGGLLNEVRVEALFQAIARNGERTLSGQYQAVGTRQINGYLNAEQNEALLNEVVGKALQNILADHELMAVLRS
;
A
#
# COMPACT_ATOMS: atom_id res chain seq x y z
N MET A 1 -3.76 14.22 -5.52
CA MET A 1 -3.08 13.74 -4.30
C MET A 1 -1.75 13.10 -4.68
N VAL A 2 -0.72 13.18 -3.84
CA VAL A 2 0.54 12.44 -4.02
C VAL A 2 0.67 11.39 -2.91
N LEU A 3 0.85 10.12 -3.30
CA LEU A 3 1.14 9.06 -2.34
C LEU A 3 2.65 9.03 -2.06
N ARG A 4 3.03 9.25 -0.79
CA ARG A 4 4.38 9.09 -0.24
C ARG A 4 4.28 8.49 1.17
N PRO A 5 3.71 7.30 1.34
CA PRO A 5 3.64 6.65 2.65
C PRO A 5 5.04 6.42 3.20
N VAL A 6 5.24 6.73 4.48
CA VAL A 6 6.46 6.40 5.20
C VAL A 6 6.28 5.01 5.82
N LEU A 7 7.21 4.10 5.56
CA LEU A 7 7.20 2.76 6.13
C LEU A 7 8.14 2.71 7.34
N ASN A 8 7.56 2.67 8.53
CA ASN A 8 8.28 2.57 9.80
C ASN A 8 8.35 1.11 10.28
N VAL A 9 8.88 0.25 9.42
CA VAL A 9 9.08 -1.18 9.71
C VAL A 9 10.56 -1.52 9.55
N THR A 10 11.11 -2.19 10.55
CA THR A 10 12.48 -2.71 10.49
C THR A 10 12.44 -4.11 9.91
N ILE A 11 13.15 -4.32 8.81
CA ILE A 11 13.37 -5.65 8.24
C ILE A 11 14.72 -6.13 8.76
N PRO A 12 14.77 -7.16 9.64
CA PRO A 12 16.05 -7.69 10.10
C PRO A 12 16.94 -8.07 8.91
N PRO A 13 18.20 -7.62 8.85
CA PRO A 13 19.04 -7.86 7.69
C PRO A 13 19.29 -9.36 7.51
N LEU A 14 19.30 -9.81 6.25
CA LEU A 14 19.78 -11.14 5.89
C LEU A 14 21.29 -11.25 6.13
N SER A 15 21.75 -12.44 6.50
CA SER A 15 23.18 -12.75 6.64
C SER A 15 23.94 -12.64 5.32
N GLN A 16 23.27 -12.89 4.19
CA GLN A 16 23.79 -12.73 2.84
C GLN A 16 22.78 -12.01 1.95
N PRO A 17 23.23 -11.18 0.98
CA PRO A 17 22.32 -10.54 0.05
C PRO A 17 21.52 -11.54 -0.77
N ARG A 18 20.22 -11.32 -0.92
CA ARG A 18 19.34 -12.15 -1.77
C ARG A 18 18.66 -11.33 -2.84
N THR A 19 18.67 -11.82 -4.07
CA THR A 19 17.96 -11.19 -5.18
C THR A 19 16.48 -11.53 -5.10
N ILE A 20 15.61 -10.51 -5.17
CA ILE A 20 14.15 -10.67 -5.15
C ILE A 20 13.53 -9.90 -6.31
N ALA A 21 12.65 -10.56 -7.07
CA ALA A 21 11.77 -9.85 -7.99
C ALA A 21 10.60 -9.25 -7.20
N LEU A 22 10.51 -7.92 -7.20
CA LEU A 22 9.35 -7.22 -6.67
C LEU A 22 8.43 -6.90 -7.84
N THR A 23 7.12 -7.04 -7.69
CA THR A 23 6.11 -6.56 -8.63
C THR A 23 4.99 -5.90 -7.85
N VAL A 24 4.50 -4.74 -8.32
CA VAL A 24 3.32 -4.08 -7.75
C VAL A 24 2.32 -3.84 -8.86
N LEU A 25 1.08 -4.30 -8.66
CA LEU A 25 0.01 -4.23 -9.65
C LEU A 25 -1.16 -3.41 -9.11
N ASP A 26 -1.59 -2.39 -9.85
CA ASP A 26 -2.80 -1.62 -9.51
C ASP A 26 -4.05 -2.33 -10.05
N MET A 27 -4.65 -3.18 -9.21
CA MET A 27 -5.84 -3.99 -9.54
C MET A 27 -7.15 -3.27 -9.24
N ARG A 28 -7.10 -2.01 -8.77
CA ARG A 28 -8.29 -1.23 -8.46
C ARG A 28 -9.15 -1.04 -9.71
N SER A 29 -10.46 -1.28 -9.55
CA SER A 29 -11.46 -1.04 -10.60
C SER A 29 -11.62 0.44 -10.96
N SER A 30 -11.21 1.34 -10.07
CA SER A 30 -11.20 2.79 -10.30
C SER A 30 -9.85 3.40 -9.95
N LYS A 31 -9.39 4.33 -10.79
CA LYS A 31 -8.15 5.10 -10.53
C LYS A 31 -8.36 6.18 -9.47
N ALA A 32 -9.60 6.66 -9.29
CA ALA A 32 -9.94 7.58 -8.22
C ALA A 32 -9.93 6.87 -6.86
N PHE A 33 -9.42 7.56 -5.83
CA PHE A 33 -9.53 7.09 -4.45
C PHE A 33 -10.92 7.33 -3.87
N GLY A 34 -11.68 8.27 -4.42
CA GLY A 34 -13.01 8.59 -3.95
C GLY A 34 -13.37 10.03 -4.30
N VAL A 35 -14.31 10.58 -3.55
CA VAL A 35 -14.82 11.94 -3.74
C VAL A 35 -14.68 12.70 -2.43
N ARG A 36 -14.23 13.96 -2.51
CA ARG A 36 -14.25 14.93 -1.42
C ARG A 36 -15.43 15.87 -1.62
N GLY A 37 -16.30 15.97 -0.62
CA GLY A 37 -17.29 17.04 -0.54
C GLY A 37 -18.71 16.57 -0.19
N GLY A 38 -19.63 17.52 -0.11
CA GLY A 38 -21.04 17.30 0.22
C GLY A 38 -21.93 17.13 -1.01
N ILE A 39 -23.25 17.14 -0.82
CA ILE A 39 -24.27 16.90 -1.88
C ILE A 39 -24.13 17.85 -3.09
N TYR A 40 -23.52 19.04 -2.91
CA TYR A 40 -23.50 20.11 -3.91
C TYR A 40 -22.13 20.44 -4.52
N ASP A 41 -21.02 19.98 -3.93
CA ASP A 41 -19.68 20.25 -4.47
C ASP A 41 -18.80 19.03 -4.22
N THR A 42 -18.58 18.23 -5.27
CA THR A 42 -17.88 16.95 -5.21
C THR A 42 -16.63 17.00 -6.08
N ALA A 43 -15.45 16.94 -5.46
CA ALA A 43 -14.18 16.84 -6.17
C ALA A 43 -13.66 15.40 -6.14
N LEU A 44 -13.40 14.82 -7.31
CA LEU A 44 -12.74 13.51 -7.43
C LEU A 44 -11.32 13.59 -6.85
N ILE A 45 -11.03 12.68 -5.92
CA ILE A 45 -9.67 12.49 -5.42
C ILE A 45 -8.97 11.48 -6.33
N THR A 46 -8.06 11.98 -7.15
CA THR A 46 -7.22 11.14 -8.02
C THR A 46 -5.74 11.22 -7.62
N PRO A 47 -4.98 10.13 -7.82
CA PRO A 47 -3.53 10.18 -7.71
C PRO A 47 -2.95 11.05 -8.82
N ARG A 48 -1.91 11.83 -8.49
CA ARG A 48 -1.12 12.61 -9.46
C ARG A 48 0.04 11.79 -10.05
N THR A 49 0.30 10.60 -9.51
CA THR A 49 1.41 9.72 -9.90
C THR A 49 0.90 8.31 -10.18
N ASP A 50 1.70 7.51 -10.88
CA ASP A 50 1.45 6.07 -10.96
C ASP A 50 1.59 5.47 -9.55
N VAL A 51 0.46 5.00 -9.01
CA VAL A 51 0.39 4.46 -7.66
C VAL A 51 1.24 3.19 -7.54
N ALA A 52 1.16 2.28 -8.51
CA ALA A 52 1.90 1.03 -8.47
C ALA A 52 3.41 1.29 -8.52
N GLN A 53 3.87 2.14 -9.43
CA GLN A 53 5.28 2.51 -9.53
C GLN A 53 5.77 3.20 -8.24
N THR A 54 4.95 4.07 -7.66
CA THR A 54 5.30 4.79 -6.43
C THR A 54 5.44 3.83 -5.24
N LEU A 55 4.47 2.92 -5.04
CA LEU A 55 4.51 1.95 -3.96
C LEU A 55 5.60 0.91 -4.16
N ARG A 56 5.88 0.50 -5.41
CA ARG A 56 7.01 -0.35 -5.76
C ARG A 56 8.32 0.24 -5.26
N ARG A 57 8.59 1.51 -5.57
CA ARG A 57 9.82 2.18 -5.14
C ARG A 57 9.95 2.18 -3.62
N ILE A 58 8.88 2.53 -2.91
CA ILE A 58 8.87 2.60 -1.44
C ILE A 58 9.12 1.21 -0.82
N LEU A 59 8.48 0.16 -1.34
CA LEU A 59 8.72 -1.22 -0.90
C LEU A 59 10.15 -1.67 -1.21
N ALA A 60 10.67 -1.33 -2.39
CA ALA A 60 12.03 -1.68 -2.80
C ALA A 60 13.08 -1.08 -1.87
N GLU A 61 12.95 0.21 -1.53
CA GLU A 61 13.83 0.91 -0.59
C GLU A 61 13.84 0.21 0.79
N ARG A 62 12.68 -0.25 1.26
CA ARG A 62 12.60 -0.98 2.54
C ARG A 62 13.20 -2.37 2.47
N LEU A 63 12.91 -3.14 1.42
CA LEU A 63 13.51 -4.46 1.23
C LEU A 63 15.04 -4.36 1.14
N GLN A 64 15.56 -3.35 0.43
CA GLN A 64 17.01 -3.12 0.33
C GLN A 64 17.66 -2.87 1.70
N SER A 65 16.98 -2.19 2.63
CA SER A 65 17.46 -2.03 4.01
C SER A 65 17.62 -3.36 4.78
N GLY A 66 16.94 -4.42 4.33
CA GLY A 66 17.04 -5.78 4.86
C GLY A 66 18.04 -6.69 4.12
N ASN A 67 18.95 -6.14 3.31
CA ASN A 67 19.88 -6.87 2.43
C ASN A 67 19.22 -7.62 1.25
N PHE A 68 18.05 -7.20 0.78
CA PHE A 68 17.50 -7.71 -0.48
C PHE A 68 17.99 -6.88 -1.68
N ARG A 69 18.42 -7.55 -2.76
CA ARG A 69 18.67 -6.93 -4.07
C ARG A 69 17.39 -7.00 -4.90
N VAL A 70 16.67 -5.90 -4.98
CA VAL A 70 15.39 -5.83 -5.69
C VAL A 70 15.60 -5.68 -7.20
N ILE A 71 14.93 -6.52 -7.98
CA ILE A 71 14.89 -6.48 -9.45
C ILE A 71 13.45 -6.45 -9.98
N ASP A 72 13.29 -6.13 -11.26
CA ASP A 72 11.97 -5.98 -11.90
C ASP A 72 11.32 -7.30 -12.29
N ARG A 73 12.11 -8.28 -12.74
CA ARG A 73 11.66 -9.62 -13.12
C ARG A 73 12.81 -10.61 -12.98
N ILE A 74 12.49 -11.88 -12.77
CA ILE A 74 13.46 -12.97 -12.93
C ILE A 74 13.34 -13.45 -14.38
N GLU A 75 14.48 -13.59 -15.06
CA GLU A 75 14.55 -14.12 -16.43
C GLU A 75 14.01 -15.56 -16.48
N ALA A 76 13.47 -15.95 -17.64
CA ALA A 76 12.57 -17.11 -17.78
C ALA A 76 13.17 -18.46 -17.33
N ASP A 77 14.48 -18.63 -17.42
CA ASP A 77 15.15 -19.91 -17.13
C ASP A 77 15.17 -20.27 -15.64
N ASP A 78 14.96 -19.30 -14.74
CA ASP A 78 14.97 -19.48 -13.28
C ASP A 78 13.63 -19.12 -12.61
N ALA A 79 12.57 -18.85 -13.38
CA ALA A 79 11.30 -18.33 -12.87
C ALA A 79 10.56 -19.27 -11.88
N ALA A 80 10.82 -20.58 -11.94
CA ALA A 80 10.24 -21.55 -11.01
C ALA A 80 10.96 -21.61 -9.65
N ALA A 81 12.24 -21.24 -9.60
CA ALA A 81 13.06 -21.16 -8.38
C ALA A 81 13.19 -19.73 -7.82
N ALA A 82 12.63 -18.77 -8.55
CA ALA A 82 12.70 -17.33 -8.33
C ALA A 82 12.08 -16.85 -7.01
N LEU A 83 12.89 -16.24 -6.15
CA LEU A 83 12.41 -15.46 -5.01
C LEU A 83 11.66 -14.22 -5.50
N SER A 84 10.36 -14.13 -5.20
CA SER A 84 9.53 -13.00 -5.64
C SER A 84 8.51 -12.55 -4.60
N LEU A 85 8.18 -11.26 -4.67
CA LEU A 85 7.09 -10.63 -3.93
C LEU A 85 6.21 -9.86 -4.92
N GLU A 86 4.96 -10.27 -5.03
CA GLU A 86 3.93 -9.55 -5.79
C GLU A 86 2.99 -8.86 -4.80
N VAL A 87 2.73 -7.56 -4.99
CA VAL A 87 1.77 -6.79 -4.19
C VAL A 87 0.69 -6.23 -5.11
N ARG A 88 -0.55 -6.64 -4.89
CA ARG A 88 -1.72 -6.15 -5.62
C ARG A 88 -2.45 -5.10 -4.81
N ILE A 89 -2.72 -3.98 -5.45
CA ILE A 89 -3.52 -2.89 -4.89
C ILE A 89 -4.98 -3.22 -5.21
N GLU A 90 -5.69 -3.81 -4.26
CA GLU A 90 -7.09 -4.21 -4.46
C GLU A 90 -8.04 -3.02 -4.24
N ARG A 91 -7.73 -2.19 -3.23
CA ARG A 91 -8.58 -1.05 -2.87
C ARG A 91 -7.78 0.04 -2.21
N ILE A 92 -8.06 1.28 -2.59
CA ILE A 92 -7.70 2.48 -1.83
C ILE A 92 -8.91 3.40 -1.94
N ASN A 93 -9.67 3.49 -0.85
CA ASN A 93 -10.93 4.22 -0.79
C ASN A 93 -10.83 5.38 0.20
N TYR A 94 -11.41 6.50 -0.19
CA TYR A 94 -11.59 7.71 0.61
C TYR A 94 -13.08 8.07 0.57
N GLY A 95 -13.69 8.20 1.74
CA GLY A 95 -15.09 8.60 1.90
C GLY A 95 -15.25 9.68 2.95
N VAL A 96 -16.28 10.50 2.79
CA VAL A 96 -16.74 11.47 3.78
C VAL A 96 -18.19 11.19 4.11
N THR A 97 -18.49 11.05 5.39
CA THR A 97 -19.84 10.81 5.90
C THR A 97 -20.23 11.96 6.83
N PRO A 98 -21.27 12.75 6.51
CA PRO A 98 -21.81 13.72 7.45
C PRO A 98 -22.36 13.03 8.69
N LEU A 99 -21.90 13.43 9.88
CA LEU A 99 -22.39 12.92 11.16
C LEU A 99 -23.57 13.74 11.70
N VAL A 100 -23.70 14.99 11.26
CA VAL A 100 -24.81 15.88 11.63
C VAL A 100 -25.37 16.60 10.40
N THR A 101 -26.66 16.91 10.45
CA THR A 101 -27.36 17.67 9.40
C THR A 101 -26.67 19.02 9.16
N GLY A 102 -26.42 19.33 7.88
CA GLY A 102 -25.69 20.53 7.48
C GLY A 102 -24.17 20.35 7.35
N GLY A 103 -23.62 19.17 7.63
CA GLY A 103 -22.20 18.86 7.37
C GLY A 103 -21.23 19.62 8.28
N LEU A 104 -21.72 20.11 9.43
CA LEU A 104 -20.90 20.79 10.43
C LEU A 104 -19.90 19.85 11.09
N LEU A 105 -20.26 18.58 11.23
CA LEU A 105 -19.41 17.48 11.70
C LEU A 105 -19.41 16.38 10.65
N ASN A 106 -18.23 16.02 10.17
CA ASN A 106 -18.05 14.96 9.18
C ASN A 106 -17.04 13.92 9.70
N GLU A 107 -17.23 12.68 9.30
CA GLU A 107 -16.24 11.62 9.44
C GLU A 107 -15.58 11.38 8.08
N VAL A 108 -14.26 11.47 8.05
CA VAL A 108 -13.46 11.01 6.92
C VAL A 108 -12.98 9.61 7.21
N ARG A 109 -13.24 8.68 6.30
CA ARG A 109 -12.78 7.30 6.38
C ARG A 109 -11.91 6.97 5.17
N VAL A 110 -10.71 6.48 5.45
CA VAL A 110 -9.79 5.92 4.45
C VAL A 110 -9.62 4.44 4.70
N GLU A 111 -9.68 3.65 3.64
CA GLU A 111 -9.44 2.21 3.67
C GLU A 111 -8.45 1.84 2.57
N ALA A 112 -7.45 1.03 2.92
CA ALA A 112 -6.53 0.44 1.97
C ALA A 112 -6.53 -1.09 2.13
N LEU A 113 -6.62 -1.81 1.02
CA LEU A 113 -6.57 -3.27 0.96
C LEU A 113 -5.53 -3.68 -0.09
N PHE A 114 -4.60 -4.51 0.33
CA PHE A 114 -3.58 -5.11 -0.52
C PHE A 114 -3.63 -6.62 -0.40
N GLN A 115 -3.31 -7.31 -1.49
CA GLN A 115 -2.92 -8.72 -1.46
C GLN A 115 -1.42 -8.79 -1.67
N ALA A 116 -0.69 -9.54 -0.85
CA ALA A 116 0.72 -9.83 -1.10
C ALA A 116 0.89 -11.33 -1.34
N ILE A 117 1.76 -11.68 -2.28
CA ILE A 117 2.07 -13.06 -2.67
C ILE A 117 3.59 -13.18 -2.68
N ALA A 118 4.11 -13.93 -1.71
CA ALA A 118 5.52 -14.29 -1.65
C ALA A 118 5.73 -15.68 -2.26
N ARG A 119 6.75 -15.82 -3.11
CA ARG A 119 7.15 -17.10 -3.69
C ARG A 119 8.64 -17.32 -3.54
N ASN A 120 9.01 -18.56 -3.28
CA ASN A 120 10.39 -19.01 -3.19
C ASN A 120 10.44 -20.49 -3.54
N GLY A 121 10.79 -20.79 -4.80
CA GLY A 121 10.66 -22.13 -5.34
C GLY A 121 9.20 -22.60 -5.28
N GLU A 122 9.00 -23.80 -4.73
CA GLU A 122 7.68 -24.41 -4.54
C GLU A 122 6.87 -23.76 -3.40
N ARG A 123 7.51 -22.98 -2.52
CA ARG A 123 6.82 -22.34 -1.39
C ARG A 123 6.14 -21.06 -1.86
N THR A 124 4.82 -21.01 -1.72
CA THR A 124 4.01 -19.82 -1.98
C THR A 124 3.16 -19.51 -0.76
N LEU A 125 3.17 -18.25 -0.34
CA LEU A 125 2.25 -17.73 0.68
C LEU A 125 1.56 -16.49 0.14
N SER A 126 0.26 -16.38 0.38
CA SER A 126 -0.52 -15.19 0.05
C SER A 126 -1.27 -14.68 1.28
N GLY A 127 -1.25 -13.37 1.49
CA GLY A 127 -1.98 -12.71 2.56
C GLY A 127 -2.77 -11.50 2.06
N GLN A 128 -3.80 -11.12 2.81
CA GLN A 128 -4.53 -9.88 2.62
C GLN A 128 -4.24 -8.92 3.76
N TYR A 129 -3.91 -7.67 3.42
CA TYR A 129 -3.43 -6.67 4.35
C TYR A 129 -4.30 -5.43 4.23
N GLN A 130 -5.10 -5.21 5.26
CA GLN A 130 -6.02 -4.08 5.33
C GLN A 130 -5.56 -3.08 6.39
N ALA A 131 -5.75 -1.79 6.10
CA ALA A 131 -5.72 -0.74 7.10
C ALA A 131 -6.90 0.21 6.89
N VAL A 132 -7.40 0.73 8.01
CA VAL A 132 -8.47 1.73 8.04
C VAL A 132 -8.02 2.87 8.94
N GLY A 133 -8.29 4.10 8.53
CA GLY A 133 -8.10 5.30 9.32
C GLY A 133 -9.35 6.17 9.25
N THR A 134 -9.80 6.64 10.40
CA THR A 134 -10.95 7.55 10.51
C THR A 134 -10.54 8.84 11.21
N ARG A 135 -11.12 9.96 10.79
CA ARG A 135 -10.99 11.24 11.48
C ARG A 135 -12.32 11.98 11.49
N GLN A 136 -12.75 12.39 12.68
CA GLN A 136 -13.89 13.28 12.85
C GLN A 136 -13.40 14.73 12.84
N ILE A 137 -14.07 15.57 12.07
CA ILE A 137 -13.69 16.96 11.87
C ILE A 137 -14.89 17.86 11.74
N ASN A 138 -14.73 19.10 12.19
CA ASN A 138 -15.68 20.15 11.92
C ASN A 138 -15.44 20.67 10.49
N GLY A 139 -16.45 20.60 9.63
CA GLY A 139 -16.31 20.91 8.19
C GLY A 139 -15.51 19.85 7.43
N TYR A 140 -14.57 20.24 6.56
CA TYR A 140 -13.85 19.33 5.66
C TYR A 140 -12.32 19.37 5.87
N LEU A 141 -11.66 18.23 5.65
CA LEU A 141 -10.20 18.16 5.67
C LEU A 141 -9.65 18.97 4.49
N ASN A 142 -8.62 19.75 4.75
CA ASN A 142 -7.89 20.43 3.69
C ASN A 142 -7.11 19.40 2.84
N ALA A 143 -6.56 19.84 1.70
CA ALA A 143 -5.86 18.92 0.80
C ALA A 143 -4.66 18.21 1.45
N GLU A 144 -3.93 18.89 2.32
CA GLU A 144 -2.76 18.36 3.03
C GLU A 144 -3.15 17.28 4.04
N GLN A 145 -4.18 17.51 4.84
CA GLN A 145 -4.66 16.54 5.84
C GLN A 145 -5.24 15.28 5.17
N ASN A 146 -5.92 15.44 4.03
CA ASN A 146 -6.39 14.31 3.23
C ASN A 146 -5.24 13.45 2.73
N GLU A 147 -4.20 14.10 2.21
CA GLU A 147 -2.99 13.43 1.73
C GLU A 147 -2.27 12.72 2.88
N ALA A 148 -2.16 13.37 4.05
CA ALA A 148 -1.57 12.77 5.25
C ALA A 148 -2.31 11.52 5.70
N LEU A 149 -3.65 11.56 5.83
CA LEU A 149 -4.44 10.40 6.25
C LEU A 149 -4.36 9.25 5.24
N LEU A 150 -4.37 9.56 3.93
CA LEU A 150 -4.20 8.55 2.89
C LEU A 150 -2.84 7.86 2.99
N ASN A 151 -1.77 8.65 3.16
CA ASN A 151 -0.41 8.15 3.33
C ASN A 151 -0.23 7.33 4.60
N GLU A 152 -0.86 7.75 5.70
CA GLU A 152 -0.87 7.02 6.96
C GLU A 152 -1.49 5.62 6.79
N VAL A 153 -2.69 5.54 6.22
CA VAL A 153 -3.43 4.27 6.06
C VAL A 153 -2.75 3.35 5.06
N VAL A 154 -2.34 3.87 3.89
CA VAL A 154 -1.61 3.07 2.90
C VAL A 154 -0.27 2.59 3.48
N GLY A 155 0.46 3.46 4.17
CA GLY A 155 1.71 3.11 4.82
C GLY A 155 1.54 2.02 5.86
N LYS A 156 0.49 2.09 6.68
CA LYS A 156 0.18 1.05 7.68
C LYS A 156 -0.11 -0.31 7.03
N ALA A 157 -0.90 -0.35 5.94
CA ALA A 157 -1.17 -1.61 5.26
C ALA A 157 0.09 -2.23 4.63
N LEU A 158 0.97 -1.41 4.02
CA LEU A 158 2.24 -1.88 3.48
C LEU A 158 3.22 -2.32 4.57
N GLN A 159 3.24 -1.65 5.73
CA GLN A 159 4.01 -2.08 6.89
C GLN A 159 3.53 -3.44 7.38
N ASN A 160 2.21 -3.69 7.40
CA ASN A 160 1.67 -4.99 7.78
C ASN A 160 2.15 -6.12 6.87
N ILE A 161 2.31 -5.89 5.55
CA ILE A 161 2.91 -6.87 4.62
C ILE A 161 4.33 -7.23 5.07
N LEU A 162 5.15 -6.21 5.35
CA LEU A 162 6.57 -6.40 5.69
C LEU A 162 6.80 -6.89 7.13
N ALA A 163 5.81 -6.72 8.00
CA ALA A 163 5.82 -7.19 9.39
C ALA A 163 5.25 -8.61 9.53
N ASP A 164 4.64 -9.17 8.49
CA ASP A 164 4.11 -10.53 8.51
C ASP A 164 5.25 -11.55 8.58
N HIS A 165 5.33 -12.25 9.71
CA HIS A 165 6.39 -13.21 9.99
C HIS A 165 6.36 -14.41 9.04
N GLU A 166 5.19 -14.90 8.63
CA GLU A 166 5.07 -16.05 7.75
C GLU A 166 5.45 -15.67 6.32
N LEU A 167 4.99 -14.51 5.85
CA LEU A 167 5.34 -13.99 4.53
C LEU A 167 6.84 -13.71 4.46
N MET A 168 7.40 -13.06 5.47
CA MET A 168 8.83 -12.81 5.56
C MET A 168 9.63 -14.11 5.71
N ALA A 169 9.10 -15.15 6.37
CA ALA A 169 9.76 -16.44 6.45
C ALA A 169 9.93 -17.10 5.08
N VAL A 170 8.91 -17.02 4.19
CA VAL A 170 9.05 -17.48 2.80
C VAL A 170 10.12 -16.69 2.07
N LEU A 171 10.20 -15.37 2.29
CA LEU A 171 11.20 -14.54 1.63
C LEU A 171 12.64 -14.76 2.16
N ARG A 172 12.76 -15.31 3.37
CA ARG A 172 14.03 -15.53 4.07
C ARG A 172 14.53 -16.97 4.05
N SER A 173 13.68 -17.94 3.72
CA SER A 173 14.06 -19.36 3.63
C SER A 173 15.00 -19.64 2.47
#